data_AF-A0A351TJV9-F1
#
_entry.id   AF-A0A351TJV9-F1
#
_cell.length_a   1.000
_cell.length_b   1.000
_cell.length_c   1.000
_cell.angle_alpha   90.00
_cell.angle_beta   90.00
_cell.angle_gamma   90.00
#
_symmetry.space_group_name_H-M   'P 1'
#
loop_
_entity.id
_entity.type
_entity.pdbx_description
1 polymer ?
#
loop_
_entity_poly.entity_id
_entity_poly.type
_entity_poly.pdbx_seq_one_letter_code
_entity_poly.pdbx_strand_id
1 'polypeptide(L)' 'MTFEQVFTIFKDYMEQDRELEVVKTKKGYLRIIWSGGLPYCEDGYLCRTPEELFDRLLSDCQ' A
#
# COMPACT_ATOMS: atom_id res chain seq x y z
N MET A 1 -7.92 8.05 11.96
CA MET A 1 -6.75 8.45 11.14
C MET A 1 -7.25 8.90 9.77
N THR A 2 -6.45 9.58 8.94
CA THR A 2 -6.81 9.83 7.52
C THR A 2 -5.81 9.15 6.59
N PHE A 3 -6.20 8.89 5.33
CA PHE A 3 -5.29 8.30 4.34
C PHE A 3 -4.06 9.17 4.08
N GLU A 4 -4.20 10.49 4.11
CA GLU A 4 -3.08 11.43 3.94
C GLU A 4 -2.05 11.31 5.05
N GLN A 5 -2.50 11.07 6.29
CA GLN A 5 -1.61 10.82 7.42
C GLN A 5 -0.81 9.52 7.21
N VAL A 6 -1.48 8.45 6.75
CA VAL A 6 -0.81 7.17 6.44
C VAL A 6 0.24 7.35 5.36
N PHE A 7 -0.10 8.01 4.25
CA PHE A 7 0.87 8.28 3.17
C PHE A 7 2.03 9.15 3.63
N THR A 8 1.80 10.08 4.56
CA THR A 8 2.88 10.91 5.12
C THR A 8 3.85 10.07 5.95
N ILE A 9 3.33 9.10 6.73
CA ILE A 9 4.15 8.22 7.57
C ILE A 9 4.98 7.26 6.72
N PHE A 10 4.39 6.66 5.70
CA PHE A 10 5.04 5.64 4.86
C PHE A 10 5.66 6.20 3.58
N LYS A 11 5.73 7.53 3.42
CA LYS A 11 6.20 8.16 2.19
C LYS A 11 7.57 7.64 1.75
N ASP A 12 8.54 7.68 2.67
CA ASP A 12 9.91 7.26 2.37
C ASP A 12 10.01 5.77 2.05
N TYR A 13 9.19 4.93 2.70
CA TYR A 13 9.11 3.49 2.44
C TYR A 13 8.54 3.20 1.06
N MET A 14 7.41 3.83 0.71
CA MET A 14 6.77 3.68 -0.60
C MET A 14 7.62 4.25 -1.75
N GLU A 15 8.47 5.23 -1.49
CA GLU A 15 9.42 5.75 -2.50
C GLU A 15 10.63 4.82 -2.71
N GLN A 16 11.01 4.05 -1.68
CA GLN A 16 12.12 3.10 -1.75
C GLN A 16 11.67 1.75 -2.35
N ASP A 17 10.49 1.29 -1.97
CA ASP A 17 9.93 0.03 -2.43
C ASP A 17 9.26 0.20 -3.80
N ARG A 18 9.90 -0.34 -4.84
CA ARG A 18 9.40 -0.28 -6.22
C ARG A 18 8.33 -1.32 -6.52
N GLU A 19 8.19 -2.30 -5.63
CA GLU A 19 7.24 -3.40 -5.78
C GLU A 19 5.90 -3.07 -5.11
N LEU A 20 5.90 -2.15 -4.15
CA LEU A 20 4.71 -1.66 -3.50
C LEU A 20 4.02 -0.56 -4.31
N GLU A 21 2.74 -0.78 -4.63
CA GLU A 21 1.89 0.24 -5.26
C GLU A 21 0.58 0.41 -4.47
N VAL A 22 0.19 1.67 -4.22
CA VAL A 22 -1.09 1.97 -3.56
C VAL A 22 -1.95 2.84 -4.48
N VAL A 23 -3.08 2.28 -4.93
CA VAL A 23 -3.95 2.88 -5.94
C VAL A 23 -5.29 3.27 -5.34
N LYS A 24 -5.75 4.48 -5.61
CA LYS A 24 -7.09 4.92 -5.20
C LYS A 24 -8.17 4.27 -6.07
N THR A 25 -9.15 3.65 -5.45
CA THR A 25 -10.31 3.04 -6.10
C THR A 25 -11.61 3.72 -5.67
N LYS A 26 -12.74 3.36 -6.30
CA LYS A 26 -14.08 3.81 -5.88
C LYS A 26 -14.50 3.29 -4.49
N LYS A 27 -13.78 2.33 -3.93
CA LYS A 27 -14.14 1.61 -2.69
C LYS A 27 -13.11 1.77 -1.56
N GLY A 28 -12.03 2.53 -1.78
CA GLY A 28 -10.91 2.66 -0.85
C GLY A 28 -9.58 2.65 -1.59
N TYR A 29 -8.50 2.35 -0.89
CA TYR A 29 -7.16 2.22 -1.48
C TYR A 29 -6.79 0.76 -1.63
N LEU A 30 -6.35 0.39 -2.82
CA LEU A 30 -5.84 -0.94 -3.12
C LEU A 30 -4.32 -0.89 -2.98
N ARG A 31 -3.79 -1.65 -2.02
CA ARG A 31 -2.36 -1.91 -1.89
C ARG A 31 -2.03 -3.14 -2.71
N ILE A 32 -0.97 -3.10 -3.49
CA ILE A 32 -0.50 -4.15 -4.39
C ILE A 32 0.99 -4.37 -4.15
N ILE A 33 1.43 -5.63 -4.16
CA ILE A 33 2.85 -6.00 -4.27
C ILE A 33 3.07 -6.65 -5.62
N TRP A 34 4.01 -6.09 -6.35
CA TRP A 34 4.46 -6.59 -7.63
C TRP A 34 5.65 -7.53 -7.44
N SER A 35 5.70 -8.61 -8.20
CA SER A 35 6.83 -9.53 -8.15
C SER A 35 7.85 -9.15 -9.21
N GLY A 36 8.85 -8.34 -8.87
CA GLY A 36 10.16 -8.26 -9.53
C GLY A 36 10.21 -8.10 -11.04
N GLY A 37 9.19 -7.53 -11.69
CA GLY A 37 9.09 -7.39 -13.14
C GLY A 37 8.27 -8.46 -13.86
N LEU A 38 7.55 -9.30 -13.12
CA LEU A 38 6.56 -10.23 -13.66
C LEU A 38 5.24 -9.50 -13.92
N PRO A 39 4.44 -9.94 -14.91
CA PRO A 39 3.20 -9.26 -15.30
C PRO A 39 2.04 -9.51 -14.32
N TYR A 40 2.30 -10.06 -13.13
CA TYR A 40 1.28 -10.38 -12.13
C TYR A 40 1.66 -9.77 -10.78
N CYS A 41 0.63 -9.40 -10.02
CA CYS A 41 0.79 -9.03 -8.63
C CYS A 41 0.93 -10.29 -7.77
N GLU A 42 1.85 -10.24 -6.81
CA GLU A 42 2.03 -11.29 -5.80
C GLU A 42 0.92 -11.25 -4.77
N ASP A 43 0.53 -10.03 -4.37
CA ASP A 43 -0.54 -9.80 -3.40
C ASP A 43 -1.28 -8.48 -3.67
N GLY A 44 -2.54 -8.43 -3.28
CA GLY A 44 -3.41 -7.27 -3.46
C GLY A 44 -4.50 -7.21 -2.39
N TYR A 45 -4.56 -6.10 -1.64
CA TYR A 45 -5.51 -5.93 -0.55
C TYR A 45 -6.24 -4.59 -0.62
N LEU A 46 -7.58 -4.64 -0.65
CA LEU A 46 -8.43 -3.46 -0.66
C LEU A 46 -8.64 -2.95 0.77
N CYS A 47 -7.97 -1.86 1.10
CA CYS A 47 -8.12 -1.14 2.36
C CYS A 47 -9.27 -0.12 2.23
N ARG A 48 -10.33 -0.32 3.01
CA ARG A 48 -11.50 0.56 3.05
C ARG A 48 -11.34 1.69 4.05
N THR A 49 -10.53 1.46 5.09
CA THR A 49 -10.22 2.44 6.13
C THR A 49 -8.72 2.78 6.13
N PRO A 50 -8.34 3.98 6.62
CA PRO A 50 -6.94 4.34 6.76
C PRO A 50 -6.21 3.46 7.77
N GLU A 51 -6.91 2.98 8.82
CA GLU A 51 -6.34 2.06 9.80
C GLU A 51 -5.95 0.71 9.16
N GLU A 52 -6.80 0.15 8.28
CA GLU A 52 -6.46 -1.08 7.53
C GLU A 52 -5.22 -0.89 6.64
N LEU A 53 -5.11 0.27 5.97
CA LEU A 53 -3.94 0.57 5.13
C LEU A 53 -2.68 0.72 5.98
N PHE A 54 -2.79 1.38 7.14
CA PHE A 54 -1.67 1.54 8.07
C PHE A 54 -1.14 0.20 8.57
N ASP A 55 -2.01 -0.68 9.05
CA ASP A 55 -1.61 -2.00 9.57
C ASP A 55 -0.97 -2.86 8.49
N ARG A 56 -1.45 -2.76 7.24
CA ARG A 56 -0.87 -3.46 6.10
C ARG A 56 0.52 -2.94 5.75
N LEU A 57 0.65 -1.63 5.55
CA LEU A 57 1.95 -1.02 5.25
C LEU A 57 2.97 -1.22 6.38
N LEU A 58 2.51 -1.25 7.63
CA LEU A 58 3.36 -1.56 8.77
C LEU A 58 3.87 -3.00 8.72
N SER A 59 3.00 -3.95 8.36
CA SER A 59 3.35 -5.36 8.21
C SER A 59 4.32 -5.58 7.05
N ASP A 60 4.22 -4.76 6.00
CA ASP A 60 5.10 -4.83 4.82
C ASP A 60 6.49 -4.25 5.09
N CYS A 61 6.60 -3.34 6.05
CA CYS A 61 7.85 -2.69 6.43
C CYS A 61 8.70 -3.53 7.42
N GLN A 62 8.16 -4.62 7.98
CA GLN A 62 8.85 -5.50 8.94
C GLN A 62 9.62 -6.64 8.26
#